data_AF-A0AAV7YN31-F1
#
_entry.id   AF-A0AAV7YN31-F1
#
_cell.length_a   1.000
_cell.length_b   1.000
_cell.length_c   1.000
_cell.angle_alpha   90.00
_cell.angle_beta   90.00
_cell.angle_gamma   90.00
#
_symmetry.space_group_name_H-M   'P 1'
#
loop_
_entity.id
_entity.type
_entity.pdbx_description
1 polymer ?
#
loop_
_entity_poly.entity_id
_entity_poly.type
_entity_poly.pdbx_seq_one_letter_code
_entity_poly.pdbx_strand_id
1 'polypeptide(L)'
;MKFHYSNHVKIHRIFPEIYTSFSKLQSFTKFAFIGNDGKKYFFLVEKVKKIQTARSEERFYLLLRLINRLFSRNIQTQKRNIKCHIPSIIPISPKIRLISEEEKKMTLDQVYQIYCDCYSFDFNNPHLSIYQPLELYSKLTNNNDDNSNDNDNDNDNDNDNDHRNLNKLEIYNSIKKLFFPQSILYNYTFRLFETFEDFWLFKKHFLLNYATYCFWEYILSVKQRSIFDIAFAPSSGSVRQFRFVPNYDPNTFLIQNKGNNNMHINNMNDGLNKNDENVNVNVNYDANIIPFRLTQNLKKFFTEIGIAGIFKTVLTSAAQALISPKITLFNYMNLIFRDDLLQYLKDNVIEITETNVQIIYEKIFQMAPKLSLDKPVNIYAKNLIKLARNENLLANQHPKIYSWF
;
A
#
# COMPACT_ATOMS: atom_id res chain seq x y z
N MET A 1 1.22 33.11 7.98
CA MET A 1 2.42 32.62 7.26
C MET A 1 2.81 33.70 6.26
N LYS A 2 3.89 34.46 6.48
CA LYS A 2 4.46 35.30 5.41
C LYS A 2 5.09 34.34 4.40
N PHE A 3 4.65 34.38 3.15
CA PHE A 3 5.30 33.60 2.10
C PHE A 3 6.67 34.22 1.83
N HIS A 4 7.74 33.58 2.31
CA HIS A 4 9.11 33.98 2.04
C HIS A 4 9.50 33.54 0.63
N TYR A 5 8.93 34.21 -0.38
CA TYR A 5 9.25 33.98 -1.79
C TYR A 5 10.73 34.24 -2.12
N SER A 6 11.45 34.97 -1.26
CA SER A 6 12.88 35.25 -1.39
C SER A 6 13.75 34.00 -1.40
N ASN A 7 13.31 32.92 -0.76
CA ASN A 7 14.15 31.73 -0.56
C ASN A 7 13.85 30.61 -1.59
N HIS A 8 13.03 30.88 -2.60
CA HIS A 8 12.75 29.89 -3.63
C HIS A 8 13.93 29.74 -4.59
N VAL A 9 14.31 28.49 -4.84
CA VAL A 9 15.33 28.13 -5.83
C VAL A 9 14.80 28.46 -7.22
N LYS A 10 15.58 29.24 -7.97
CA LYS A 10 15.26 29.61 -9.36
C LYS A 10 15.93 28.62 -10.32
N ILE A 11 15.27 28.34 -11.43
CA ILE A 11 15.84 27.51 -12.50
C ILE A 11 16.93 28.33 -13.20
N HIS A 12 18.17 27.82 -13.22
CA HIS A 12 19.28 28.45 -13.92
C HIS A 12 19.42 27.90 -15.35
N ARG A 13 19.40 26.57 -15.51
CA ARG A 13 19.44 25.91 -16.83
C ARG A 13 18.85 24.50 -16.78
N ILE A 14 18.58 23.93 -17.95
CA ILE A 14 18.20 22.52 -18.12
C ILE A 14 19.47 21.69 -18.26
N PHE A 15 19.52 20.53 -17.59
CA PHE A 15 20.61 19.58 -17.76
C PHE A 15 20.48 18.87 -19.13
N PRO A 16 21.57 18.73 -19.90
CA PRO A 16 21.48 18.24 -21.28
C PRO A 16 21.09 16.75 -21.38
N GLU A 17 21.38 15.95 -20.36
CA GLU A 17 21.08 14.52 -20.41
C GLU A 17 19.62 14.23 -20.05
N ILE A 18 19.00 13.38 -20.86
CA ILE A 18 17.64 12.90 -20.68
C ILE A 18 17.74 11.38 -20.46
N TYR A 19 17.21 10.92 -19.33
CA TYR A 19 17.15 9.50 -19.01
C TYR A 19 15.77 8.98 -19.37
N THR A 20 15.70 7.97 -20.24
CA THR A 20 14.44 7.29 -20.53
C THR A 20 14.46 5.93 -19.84
N SER A 21 13.49 5.70 -18.95
CA SER A 21 13.27 4.39 -18.35
C SER A 21 12.01 3.76 -18.95
N PHE A 22 12.09 2.46 -19.18
CA PHE A 22 10.96 1.68 -19.67
C PHE A 22 10.41 0.85 -18.51
N SER A 23 9.14 1.07 -18.18
CA SER A 23 8.37 0.10 -17.41
C SER A 23 7.42 -0.61 -18.37
N LYS A 24 6.99 -1.84 -18.03
CA LYS A 24 6.13 -2.68 -18.89
C LYS A 24 4.87 -1.97 -19.38
N LEU A 25 4.34 -1.00 -18.62
CA LEU A 25 3.09 -0.31 -18.92
C LEU A 25 3.27 1.08 -19.55
N GLN A 26 4.47 1.68 -19.43
CA GLN A 26 4.71 3.06 -19.80
C GLN A 26 6.22 3.36 -19.87
N SER A 27 6.63 4.11 -20.90
CA SER A 27 7.92 4.78 -20.92
C SER A 27 7.85 6.09 -20.14
N PHE A 28 8.87 6.33 -19.33
CA PHE A 28 9.02 7.57 -18.58
C PHE A 28 10.29 8.28 -19.03
N THR A 29 10.17 9.59 -19.24
CA THR A 29 11.31 10.43 -19.58
C THR A 29 11.64 11.26 -18.36
N LYS A 30 12.85 11.14 -17.85
CA LYS A 30 13.38 11.90 -16.73
C LYS A 30 14.42 12.88 -17.24
N PHE A 31 14.29 14.13 -16.84
CA PHE A 31 15.28 15.17 -17.13
C PHE A 31 15.57 15.93 -15.83
N ALA A 32 16.62 16.76 -15.81
CA ALA A 32 16.98 17.52 -14.63
C ALA A 32 17.04 19.03 -14.91
N PHE A 33 16.65 19.83 -13.93
CA PHE A 33 16.96 21.25 -13.87
C PHE A 33 18.15 21.50 -12.94
N ILE A 34 18.95 22.50 -13.26
CA ILE A 34 19.98 23.03 -12.35
C ILE A 34 19.43 24.29 -11.71
N GLY A 35 19.41 24.31 -10.38
CA GLY A 35 19.01 25.48 -9.59
C GLY A 35 20.12 26.53 -9.52
N ASN A 36 19.77 27.74 -9.09
CA ASN A 36 20.73 28.78 -8.75
C ASN A 36 21.64 28.42 -7.55
N ASP A 37 21.28 27.39 -6.78
CA ASP A 37 22.08 26.78 -5.73
C ASP A 37 23.08 25.73 -6.23
N GLY A 38 23.10 25.47 -7.55
CA GLY A 38 23.94 24.46 -8.19
C GLY A 38 23.44 23.03 -8.05
N LYS A 39 22.32 22.78 -7.36
CA LYS A 39 21.76 21.43 -7.20
C LYS A 39 20.99 20.99 -8.44
N LYS A 40 21.04 19.69 -8.71
CA LYS A 40 20.27 19.04 -9.76
C LYS A 40 18.92 18.58 -9.19
N TYR A 41 17.84 18.97 -9.85
CA TYR A 41 16.47 18.58 -9.52
C TYR A 41 15.91 17.72 -10.65
N PHE A 42 15.69 16.44 -10.38
CA PHE A 42 15.15 15.51 -11.38
C PHE A 42 13.62 15.56 -11.41
N PHE A 43 13.08 15.63 -12.62
CA PHE A 43 11.65 15.57 -12.89
C PHE A 43 11.34 14.48 -13.90
N LEU A 44 10.36 13.64 -13.55
CA LEU A 44 9.77 12.65 -14.41
C LEU A 44 8.61 13.29 -15.19
N VAL A 45 8.62 13.14 -16.50
CA VAL A 45 7.49 13.48 -17.38
C VAL A 45 6.55 12.29 -17.40
N GLU A 46 5.39 12.44 -16.77
CA GLU A 46 4.34 11.44 -16.82
C GLU A 46 3.23 11.86 -17.78
N LYS A 47 2.93 10.97 -18.73
CA LYS A 47 1.74 11.04 -19.56
C LYS A 47 0.59 10.38 -18.81
N VAL A 48 -0.42 11.16 -18.46
CA VAL A 48 -1.58 10.71 -17.71
C VAL A 48 -2.52 9.93 -18.62
N LYS A 49 -2.80 8.67 -18.29
CA LYS A 49 -3.76 7.81 -19.02
C LYS A 49 -5.21 8.21 -18.74
N LYS A 50 -5.54 8.39 -17.46
CA LYS A 50 -6.88 8.79 -16.99
C LYS A 50 -6.78 10.08 -16.19
N ILE A 51 -7.34 11.17 -16.73
CA ILE A 51 -7.26 12.52 -16.15
C ILE A 51 -7.89 12.55 -14.76
N GLN A 52 -9.07 11.95 -14.64
CA GLN A 52 -9.82 11.75 -13.39
C GLN A 52 -8.95 11.21 -12.26
N THR A 53 -8.29 10.07 -12.47
CA THR A 53 -7.44 9.45 -11.44
C THR A 53 -6.22 10.29 -11.09
N ALA A 54 -5.65 11.04 -12.05
CA ALA A 54 -4.52 11.92 -11.78
C ALA A 54 -4.92 13.13 -10.94
N ARG A 55 -6.10 13.71 -11.18
CA ARG A 55 -6.66 14.78 -10.36
C ARG A 55 -6.98 14.30 -8.96
N SER A 56 -7.59 13.12 -8.82
CA SER A 56 -7.81 12.48 -7.52
C SER A 56 -6.48 12.30 -6.77
N GLU A 57 -5.45 11.75 -7.41
CA GLU A 57 -4.13 11.56 -6.79
C GLU A 57 -3.50 12.90 -6.35
N GLU A 58 -3.60 13.96 -7.15
CA GLU A 58 -3.14 15.31 -6.77
C GLU A 58 -3.84 15.82 -5.50
N ARG A 59 -5.16 15.64 -5.40
CA ARG A 59 -5.96 16.02 -4.21
C ARG A 59 -5.56 15.21 -2.98
N PHE A 60 -5.36 13.90 -3.10
CA PHE A 60 -4.93 13.08 -1.95
C PHE A 60 -3.50 13.35 -1.54
N TYR A 61 -2.60 13.68 -2.47
CA TYR A 61 -1.26 14.17 -2.11
C TYR A 61 -1.30 15.53 -1.40
N LEU A 62 -2.25 16.40 -1.74
CA LEU A 62 -2.50 17.62 -0.97
C LEU A 62 -2.98 17.30 0.46
N LEU A 63 -3.91 16.35 0.62
CA LEU A 63 -4.36 15.88 1.93
C LEU A 63 -3.18 15.38 2.78
N LEU A 64 -2.37 14.48 2.25
CA LEU A 64 -1.20 13.96 2.96
C LEU A 64 -0.21 15.08 3.34
N ARG A 65 -0.08 16.13 2.51
CA ARG A 65 0.79 17.29 2.79
C ARG A 65 0.24 18.15 3.93
N LEU A 66 -1.08 18.31 4.01
CA LEU A 66 -1.74 18.97 5.14
C LEU A 66 -1.55 18.16 6.43
N ILE A 67 -1.63 16.83 6.32
CA ILE A 67 -1.46 15.94 7.47
C ILE A 67 0.00 15.91 7.96
N ASN A 68 0.99 16.04 7.09
CA ASN A 68 2.38 16.24 7.52
C ASN A 68 2.54 17.44 8.48
N ARG A 69 1.71 18.49 8.34
CA ARG A 69 1.70 19.60 9.30
C ARG A 69 1.17 19.17 10.66
N LEU A 70 0.16 18.29 10.70
CA LEU A 70 -0.36 17.72 11.94
C LEU A 70 0.68 16.80 12.60
N PHE A 71 1.35 15.94 11.82
CA PHE A 71 2.45 15.11 12.31
C PHE A 71 3.64 15.93 12.84
N SER A 72 3.93 17.09 12.25
CA SER A 72 4.99 17.97 12.76
C SER A 72 4.67 18.63 14.10
N ARG A 73 3.38 18.77 14.45
CA ARG A 73 2.94 19.37 15.71
C ARG A 73 2.95 18.39 16.88
N ASN A 74 2.75 17.10 16.62
CA ASN A 74 2.79 16.09 17.67
C ASN A 74 4.23 15.64 17.95
N ILE A 75 4.61 15.69 19.22
CA ILE A 75 5.92 15.32 19.74
C ILE A 75 6.28 13.87 19.38
N GLN A 76 5.33 12.93 19.45
CA GLN A 76 5.62 11.50 19.24
C GLN A 76 5.95 11.17 17.77
N THR A 77 5.23 11.80 16.85
CA THR A 77 5.50 11.66 15.41
C THR A 77 6.75 12.44 15.01
N GLN A 78 6.97 13.61 15.59
CA GLN A 78 8.17 14.42 15.34
C GLN A 78 9.45 13.73 15.83
N LYS A 79 9.47 13.18 17.05
CA LYS A 79 10.62 12.44 17.61
C LYS A 79 11.04 11.26 16.73
N ARG A 80 10.08 10.64 16.03
CA ARG A 80 10.31 9.51 15.13
C ARG A 80 10.45 9.93 13.66
N ASN A 81 10.37 11.23 13.36
CA ASN A 81 10.37 11.80 12.01
C ASN A 81 9.34 11.15 11.08
N ILE A 82 8.15 10.82 11.60
CA ILE A 82 7.06 10.24 10.82
C ILE A 82 6.51 11.33 9.90
N LYS A 83 6.66 11.12 8.60
CA LYS A 83 6.17 12.00 7.55
C LYS A 83 5.77 11.16 6.35
N CYS A 84 4.71 11.57 5.67
CA CYS A 84 4.38 11.04 4.36
C CYS A 84 5.36 11.63 3.35
N HIS A 85 6.14 10.79 2.70
CA HIS A 85 6.93 11.23 1.55
C HIS A 85 5.94 11.54 0.40
N ILE A 86 5.98 12.75 -0.13
CA ILE A 86 5.05 13.18 -1.18
C ILE A 86 5.89 13.94 -2.21
N PRO A 87 5.97 13.47 -3.46
CA PRO A 87 6.70 14.19 -4.48
C PRO A 87 5.97 15.48 -4.84
N SER A 88 6.72 16.45 -5.34
CA SER A 88 6.14 17.64 -5.96
C SER A 88 5.60 17.27 -7.34
N ILE A 89 4.27 17.31 -7.49
CA ILE A 89 3.59 17.13 -8.77
C ILE A 89 3.20 18.49 -9.33
N ILE A 90 3.57 18.75 -10.58
CA ILE A 90 3.30 20.00 -11.29
C ILE A 90 2.59 19.64 -12.61
N PRO A 91 1.26 19.83 -12.70
CA PRO A 91 0.55 19.62 -13.96
C PRO A 91 0.89 20.75 -14.94
N ILE A 92 1.46 20.41 -16.11
CA ILE A 92 1.71 21.38 -17.19
C ILE A 92 0.47 21.47 -18.08
N SER A 93 -0.12 20.31 -18.38
CA SER A 93 -1.28 20.16 -19.26
C SER A 93 -2.18 19.05 -18.69
N PRO A 94 -3.49 18.98 -19.01
CA PRO A 94 -4.37 17.93 -18.50
C PRO A 94 -3.86 16.51 -18.70
N LYS A 95 -3.04 16.28 -19.73
CA LYS A 95 -2.44 14.96 -20.05
C LYS A 95 -0.98 14.81 -19.65
N ILE A 96 -0.31 15.87 -19.21
CA ILE A 96 1.14 15.87 -18.93
C ILE A 96 1.41 16.54 -17.59
N ARG A 97 2.08 15.82 -16.69
CA ARG A 97 2.55 16.34 -15.40
C ARG A 97 4.03 16.04 -15.20
N LEU A 98 4.71 16.97 -14.52
CA LEU A 98 6.06 16.76 -14.01
C LEU A 98 5.97 16.26 -12.58
N ILE A 99 6.79 15.28 -12.25
CA ILE A 99 6.88 14.76 -10.89
C ILE A 99 8.32 14.79 -10.44
N SER A 100 8.58 15.44 -9.31
CA SER A 100 9.90 15.42 -8.70
C SER A 100 10.27 14.01 -8.27
N GLU A 101 11.47 13.57 -8.64
CA GLU A 101 12.05 12.29 -8.26
C GLU A 101 13.50 12.45 -7.81
N GLU A 102 14.00 11.47 -7.07
CA GLU A 102 15.43 11.35 -6.76
C GLU A 102 16.18 10.76 -7.96
N GLU A 103 17.50 10.94 -7.99
CA GLU A 103 18.36 10.47 -9.09
C GLU A 103 18.24 8.96 -9.30
N LYS A 104 18.40 8.21 -8.21
CA LYS A 104 18.27 6.75 -8.17
C LYS A 104 16.96 6.39 -7.49
N LYS A 105 15.99 5.96 -8.29
CA LYS A 105 14.72 5.41 -7.82
C LYS A 105 14.49 4.11 -8.55
N MET A 106 14.01 3.12 -7.80
CA MET A 106 13.77 1.80 -8.34
C MET A 106 12.43 1.26 -7.88
N THR A 107 11.69 0.63 -8.79
CA THR A 107 10.45 -0.06 -8.43
C THR A 107 10.74 -1.44 -7.88
N LEU A 108 9.82 -1.99 -7.10
CA LEU A 108 9.92 -3.40 -6.71
C LEU A 108 9.88 -4.33 -7.95
N ASP A 109 9.30 -3.89 -9.07
CA ASP A 109 9.20 -4.67 -10.31
C ASP A 109 10.55 -4.76 -11.00
N GLN A 110 11.36 -3.71 -10.93
CA GLN A 110 12.74 -3.75 -11.41
C GLN A 110 13.61 -4.69 -10.56
N VAL A 111 13.43 -4.73 -9.23
CA VAL A 111 14.08 -5.74 -8.37
C VAL A 111 13.72 -7.15 -8.83
N TYR A 112 12.42 -7.36 -9.06
CA TYR A 112 11.89 -8.65 -9.49
C TYR A 112 12.44 -9.07 -10.85
N GLN A 113 12.50 -8.14 -11.82
CA GLN A 113 13.10 -8.41 -13.14
C GLN A 113 14.57 -8.79 -13.04
N ILE A 114 15.37 -8.02 -12.30
CA ILE A 114 16.81 -8.31 -12.12
C ILE A 114 17.01 -9.70 -11.49
N TYR A 115 16.15 -10.08 -10.55
CA TYR A 115 16.17 -11.43 -9.98
C TYR A 115 15.88 -12.49 -11.04
N CYS A 116 14.81 -12.33 -11.83
CA CYS A 116 14.48 -13.27 -12.90
C CYS A 116 15.61 -13.40 -13.94
N ASP A 117 16.26 -12.29 -14.30
CA ASP A 117 17.36 -12.26 -15.26
C ASP A 117 18.60 -13.01 -14.72
N CYS A 118 18.93 -12.82 -13.44
CA CYS A 118 20.11 -13.42 -12.80
C CYS A 118 20.02 -14.94 -12.61
N TYR A 119 18.80 -15.48 -12.46
CA TYR A 119 18.58 -16.92 -12.30
C TYR A 119 18.32 -17.63 -13.63
N SER A 120 18.51 -16.94 -14.76
CA SER A 120 18.42 -17.51 -16.11
C SER A 120 17.12 -18.29 -16.31
N PHE A 121 15.98 -17.69 -15.96
CA PHE A 121 14.71 -18.08 -16.57
C PHE A 121 14.68 -17.60 -18.03
N ASP A 122 15.65 -18.04 -18.83
CA ASP A 122 15.69 -17.85 -20.26
C ASP A 122 14.86 -18.97 -20.90
N PHE A 123 13.73 -18.62 -21.49
CA PHE A 123 13.09 -19.51 -22.46
C PHE A 123 12.49 -18.68 -23.59
N ASN A 124 13.33 -18.00 -24.38
CA ASN A 124 13.00 -17.40 -25.68
C ASN A 124 11.79 -16.44 -25.74
N ASN A 125 11.18 -16.11 -24.60
CA ASN A 125 10.00 -15.27 -24.47
C ASN A 125 10.03 -14.60 -23.08
N PRO A 126 10.47 -13.34 -22.98
CA PRO A 126 10.50 -12.58 -21.71
C PRO A 126 9.10 -12.32 -21.13
N HIS A 127 8.03 -12.70 -21.84
CA HIS A 127 6.69 -12.80 -21.27
C HIS A 127 6.56 -14.03 -20.34
N LEU A 128 7.08 -15.22 -20.69
CA LEU A 128 6.72 -16.47 -20.01
C LEU A 128 7.28 -16.65 -18.59
N SER A 129 8.49 -16.15 -18.26
CA SER A 129 9.08 -16.34 -16.92
C SER A 129 8.32 -15.61 -15.80
N ILE A 130 7.57 -14.57 -16.17
CA ILE A 130 6.72 -13.78 -15.28
C ILE A 130 5.29 -14.36 -15.24
N TYR A 131 4.85 -14.97 -16.34
CA TYR A 131 3.55 -15.64 -16.42
C TYR A 131 3.60 -17.09 -15.97
N GLN A 132 4.74 -17.77 -15.82
CA GLN A 132 4.79 -19.17 -15.37
C GLN A 132 4.00 -19.41 -14.07
N PRO A 133 4.12 -18.58 -13.01
CA PRO A 133 3.29 -18.73 -11.83
C PRO A 133 1.82 -18.40 -12.09
N LEU A 134 1.53 -17.39 -12.93
CA LEU A 134 0.16 -16.95 -13.27
C LEU A 134 -0.57 -17.94 -14.19
N GLU A 135 0.17 -18.58 -15.07
CA GLU A 135 -0.23 -19.57 -16.07
C GLU A 135 -0.31 -20.94 -15.42
N LEU A 136 0.61 -21.30 -14.52
CA LEU A 136 0.45 -22.45 -13.63
C LEU A 136 -0.78 -22.26 -12.74
N TYR A 137 -0.95 -21.08 -12.14
CA TYR A 137 -2.14 -20.75 -11.37
C TYR A 137 -3.41 -20.86 -12.24
N SER A 138 -3.41 -20.29 -13.45
CA SER A 138 -4.55 -20.37 -14.38
C SER A 138 -4.82 -21.79 -14.90
N LYS A 139 -3.78 -22.60 -15.18
CA LYS A 139 -3.93 -23.98 -15.64
C LYS A 139 -4.45 -24.89 -14.52
N LEU A 140 -3.95 -24.70 -13.29
CA LEU A 140 -4.39 -25.47 -12.13
C LEU A 140 -5.79 -25.05 -11.64
N THR A 141 -6.21 -23.80 -11.84
CA THR A 141 -7.60 -23.40 -11.58
C THR A 141 -8.55 -23.99 -12.63
N ASN A 142 -8.22 -23.89 -13.92
CA ASN A 142 -9.11 -24.31 -15.00
C ASN A 142 -9.30 -25.84 -15.03
N ASN A 143 -8.26 -26.63 -14.77
CA ASN A 143 -8.36 -28.10 -14.69
C ASN A 143 -9.31 -28.59 -13.56
N ASN A 144 -9.55 -27.76 -12.54
CA ASN A 144 -10.44 -28.12 -11.43
C ASN A 144 -11.89 -27.67 -11.69
N ASP A 145 -12.10 -26.59 -12.46
CA ASP A 145 -13.44 -26.14 -12.87
C ASP A 145 -14.06 -27.10 -13.91
N ASP A 146 -13.26 -27.67 -14.81
CA ASP A 146 -13.74 -28.62 -15.85
C ASP A 146 -14.19 -29.98 -15.28
N ASN A 147 -13.75 -30.35 -14.07
CA ASN A 147 -14.19 -31.57 -13.37
C ASN A 147 -15.47 -31.38 -12.54
N SER A 148 -16.06 -30.18 -12.55
CA SER A 148 -17.31 -29.83 -11.83
C SER A 148 -18.53 -29.72 -12.75
N ASN A 149 -18.50 -30.42 -13.89
CA ASN A 149 -19.72 -30.77 -14.62
C ASN A 149 -20.06 -32.22 -14.28
N ASP A 150 -20.83 -32.42 -13.21
CA ASP A 150 -21.97 -33.34 -13.22
C ASP A 150 -22.62 -33.38 -11.82
N ASN A 151 -23.88 -32.95 -11.80
CA ASN A 151 -24.92 -33.14 -10.78
C ASN A 151 -25.09 -32.08 -9.67
N ASP A 152 -26.19 -31.35 -9.83
CA ASP A 152 -26.94 -30.51 -8.91
C ASP A 152 -26.95 -30.95 -7.42
N ASN A 153 -26.76 -29.99 -6.51
CA ASN A 153 -27.57 -29.79 -5.29
C ASN A 153 -27.15 -28.49 -4.56
N ASP A 154 -28.09 -27.53 -4.46
CA ASP A 154 -27.91 -26.14 -4.01
C ASP A 154 -27.63 -25.92 -2.49
N ASN A 155 -26.99 -26.85 -1.77
CA ASN A 155 -26.77 -26.71 -0.31
C ASN A 155 -25.31 -26.77 0.20
N ASP A 156 -24.30 -26.90 -0.66
CA ASP A 156 -22.88 -27.06 -0.25
C ASP A 156 -21.95 -25.87 -0.58
N ASN A 157 -22.50 -24.66 -0.68
CA ASN A 157 -21.70 -23.47 -1.05
C ASN A 157 -20.55 -23.13 -0.07
N ASP A 158 -20.66 -23.49 1.21
CA ASP A 158 -19.61 -23.20 2.20
C ASP A 158 -18.44 -24.20 2.12
N ASN A 159 -18.71 -25.48 1.89
CA ASN A 159 -17.69 -26.53 1.77
C ASN A 159 -16.86 -26.35 0.47
N ASP A 160 -17.50 -26.00 -0.65
CA ASP A 160 -16.83 -25.78 -1.93
C ASP A 160 -15.90 -24.55 -1.92
N ASN A 161 -16.28 -23.50 -1.20
CA ASN A 161 -15.45 -22.30 -1.06
C ASN A 161 -14.19 -22.57 -0.23
N ASP A 162 -14.30 -23.38 0.82
CA ASP A 162 -13.16 -23.79 1.64
C ASP A 162 -12.20 -24.71 0.86
N HIS A 163 -12.71 -25.65 0.08
CA HIS A 163 -11.89 -26.48 -0.82
C HIS A 163 -11.18 -25.65 -1.91
N ARG A 164 -11.86 -24.67 -2.52
CA ARG A 164 -11.23 -23.74 -3.48
C ARG A 164 -10.15 -22.88 -2.84
N ASN A 165 -10.36 -22.41 -1.62
CA ASN A 165 -9.37 -21.61 -0.87
C ASN A 165 -8.15 -22.46 -0.46
N LEU A 166 -8.38 -23.72 -0.08
CA LEU A 166 -7.33 -24.68 0.26
C LEU A 166 -6.45 -24.99 -0.95
N ASN A 167 -7.06 -25.25 -2.12
CA ASN A 167 -6.33 -25.47 -3.37
C ASN A 167 -5.48 -24.25 -3.77
N LYS A 168 -6.01 -23.03 -3.61
CA LYS A 168 -5.24 -21.79 -3.86
C LYS A 168 -4.05 -21.65 -2.91
N LEU A 169 -4.22 -22.02 -1.64
CA LEU A 169 -3.14 -21.98 -0.65
C LEU A 169 -2.02 -22.97 -0.98
N GLU A 170 -2.35 -24.17 -1.43
CA GLU A 170 -1.36 -25.18 -1.85
C GLU A 170 -0.57 -24.71 -3.07
N ILE A 171 -1.26 -24.16 -4.08
CA ILE A 171 -0.64 -23.55 -5.27
C ILE A 171 0.26 -22.38 -4.86
N TYR A 172 -0.20 -21.51 -3.97
CA TYR A 172 0.59 -20.40 -3.46
C TYR A 172 1.88 -20.89 -2.76
N ASN A 173 1.76 -21.94 -1.94
CA ASN A 173 2.90 -22.53 -1.23
C ASN A 173 3.88 -23.25 -2.17
N SER A 174 3.41 -23.90 -3.22
CA SER A 174 4.28 -24.53 -4.22
C SER A 174 5.04 -23.46 -5.02
N ILE A 175 4.37 -22.40 -5.47
CA ILE A 175 4.99 -21.26 -6.18
C ILE A 175 6.08 -20.62 -5.32
N LYS A 176 5.78 -20.37 -4.05
CA LYS A 176 6.71 -19.81 -3.07
C LYS A 176 7.95 -20.68 -2.85
N LYS A 177 7.78 -22.01 -2.75
CA LYS A 177 8.92 -22.92 -2.52
C LYS A 177 9.78 -23.10 -3.77
N LEU A 178 9.17 -23.17 -4.95
CA LEU A 178 9.85 -23.50 -6.20
C LEU A 178 10.52 -22.29 -6.85
N PHE A 179 9.85 -21.13 -6.87
CA PHE A 179 10.27 -20.00 -7.69
C PHE A 179 10.80 -18.81 -6.89
N PHE A 180 10.26 -18.55 -5.70
CA PHE A 180 10.47 -17.26 -5.01
C PHE A 180 10.94 -17.40 -3.56
N PRO A 181 12.26 -17.35 -3.32
CA PRO A 181 12.79 -17.25 -1.96
C PRO A 181 12.36 -15.92 -1.32
N GLN A 182 12.28 -15.91 0.01
CA GLN A 182 11.82 -14.75 0.79
C GLN A 182 12.88 -13.65 0.92
N SER A 183 14.10 -13.90 0.44
CA SER A 183 15.27 -13.06 0.64
C SER A 183 15.62 -12.20 -0.57
N ILE A 184 14.77 -12.15 -1.61
CA ILE A 184 15.10 -11.47 -2.88
C ILE A 184 15.40 -9.99 -2.63
N LEU A 185 14.46 -9.28 -1.98
CA LEU A 185 14.63 -7.86 -1.70
C LEU A 185 15.83 -7.59 -0.79
N TYR A 186 16.06 -8.46 0.20
CA TYR A 186 17.20 -8.34 1.11
C TYR A 186 18.54 -8.52 0.40
N ASN A 187 18.69 -9.58 -0.39
CA ASN A 187 19.93 -9.87 -1.11
C ASN A 187 20.24 -8.79 -2.14
N TYR A 188 19.21 -8.31 -2.84
CA TYR A 188 19.36 -7.23 -3.81
C TYR A 188 19.83 -5.93 -3.13
N THR A 189 19.12 -5.49 -2.09
CA THR A 189 19.45 -4.24 -1.39
C THR A 189 20.79 -4.33 -0.66
N PHE A 190 21.14 -5.48 -0.10
CA PHE A 190 22.42 -5.71 0.55
C PHE A 190 23.60 -5.55 -0.43
N ARG A 191 23.44 -5.97 -1.69
CA ARG A 191 24.47 -5.79 -2.74
C ARG A 191 24.60 -4.34 -3.23
N LEU A 192 23.62 -3.48 -2.97
CA LEU A 192 23.68 -2.07 -3.41
C LEU A 192 24.57 -1.19 -2.53
N PHE A 193 24.76 -1.56 -1.26
CA PHE A 193 25.51 -0.75 -0.30
C PHE A 193 26.86 -1.40 -0.01
N GLU A 194 27.91 -0.59 0.02
CA GLU A 194 29.27 -1.04 0.36
C GLU A 194 29.43 -1.23 1.86
N THR A 195 28.79 -0.38 2.67
CA THR A 195 28.86 -0.42 4.13
C THR A 195 27.57 -0.97 4.74
N PHE A 196 27.72 -1.70 5.84
CA PHE A 196 26.57 -2.20 6.60
C PHE A 196 25.81 -1.07 7.32
N GLU A 197 26.51 0.02 7.70
CA GLU A 197 25.90 1.17 8.36
C GLU A 197 24.87 1.84 7.45
N ASP A 198 25.24 2.13 6.19
CA ASP A 198 24.34 2.72 5.20
C ASP A 198 23.15 1.80 4.92
N PHE A 199 23.39 0.49 4.80
CA PHE A 199 22.33 -0.49 4.63
C PHE A 199 21.35 -0.50 5.82
N TRP A 200 21.85 -0.45 7.05
CA TRP A 200 21.01 -0.44 8.25
C TRP A 200 20.18 0.85 8.36
N LEU A 201 20.80 2.01 8.08
CA LEU A 201 20.11 3.30 8.05
C LEU A 201 19.04 3.32 6.96
N PHE A 202 19.37 2.87 5.75
CA PHE A 202 18.43 2.72 4.64
C PHE A 202 17.24 1.85 5.06
N LYS A 203 17.49 0.67 5.62
CA LYS A 203 16.44 -0.26 6.06
C LYS A 203 15.54 0.36 7.13
N LYS A 204 16.10 1.12 8.08
CA LYS A 204 15.33 1.85 9.10
C LYS A 204 14.45 2.94 8.48
N HIS A 205 14.99 3.74 7.56
CA HIS A 205 14.23 4.80 6.87
C HIS A 205 13.15 4.23 5.95
N PHE A 206 13.47 3.19 5.18
CA PHE A 206 12.51 2.47 4.36
C PHE A 206 11.35 1.97 5.20
N LEU A 207 11.63 1.31 6.33
CA LEU A 207 10.60 0.79 7.22
C LEU A 207 9.67 1.89 7.76
N LEU A 208 10.23 3.03 8.18
CA LEU A 208 9.47 4.16 8.67
C LEU A 208 8.52 4.72 7.59
N ASN A 209 9.04 4.94 6.38
CA ASN A 209 8.28 5.47 5.26
C ASN A 209 7.22 4.45 4.80
N TYR A 210 7.58 3.18 4.69
CA TYR A 210 6.69 2.10 4.29
C TYR A 210 5.54 1.93 5.29
N ALA A 211 5.83 1.91 6.60
CA ALA A 211 4.81 1.86 7.65
C ALA A 211 3.84 3.04 7.60
N THR A 212 4.35 4.24 7.28
CA THR A 212 3.52 5.43 7.09
C THR A 212 2.56 5.27 5.90
N TYR A 213 2.99 4.66 4.80
CA TYR A 213 2.08 4.36 3.69
C TYR A 213 1.08 3.26 4.02
N CYS A 214 1.49 2.19 4.69
CA CYS A 214 0.55 1.13 5.12
C CYS A 214 -0.52 1.66 6.06
N PHE A 215 -0.17 2.63 6.93
CA PHE A 215 -1.15 3.37 7.73
C PHE A 215 -2.21 4.02 6.83
N TRP A 216 -1.80 4.79 5.82
CA TRP A 216 -2.76 5.47 4.94
C TRP A 216 -3.49 4.53 3.98
N GLU A 217 -2.86 3.45 3.54
CA GLU A 217 -3.46 2.40 2.72
C GLU A 217 -4.68 1.80 3.43
N TYR A 218 -4.52 1.50 4.73
CA TYR A 218 -5.59 1.01 5.59
C TYR A 218 -6.66 2.07 5.87
N ILE A 219 -6.27 3.28 6.28
CA ILE A 219 -7.21 4.33 6.68
C ILE A 219 -8.08 4.78 5.51
N LEU A 220 -7.51 4.94 4.31
CA LEU A 220 -8.23 5.39 3.13
C LEU A 220 -8.83 4.25 2.31
N SER A 221 -8.72 2.98 2.77
CA SER A 221 -9.08 1.78 2.01
C SER A 221 -8.60 1.86 0.55
N VAL A 222 -7.31 2.08 0.38
CA VAL A 222 -6.71 2.14 -0.95
C VAL A 222 -6.74 0.76 -1.59
N LYS A 223 -6.94 0.70 -2.91
CA LYS A 223 -6.92 -0.56 -3.67
C LYS A 223 -5.59 -1.32 -3.44
N GLN A 224 -5.68 -2.64 -3.37
CA GLN A 224 -4.52 -3.53 -3.20
C GLN A 224 -3.38 -3.19 -4.16
N ARG A 225 -2.16 -3.06 -3.62
CA ARG A 225 -0.97 -2.62 -4.34
C ARG A 225 -0.21 -3.75 -4.99
N SER A 226 0.05 -3.57 -6.27
CA SER A 226 0.98 -4.42 -7.02
C SER A 226 2.43 -3.98 -6.81
N ILE A 227 3.36 -4.86 -7.16
CA ILE A 227 4.79 -4.56 -7.18
C ILE A 227 5.10 -3.30 -8.03
N PHE A 228 4.34 -3.08 -9.10
CA PHE A 228 4.51 -1.92 -10.00
C PHE A 228 4.19 -0.58 -9.31
N ASP A 229 3.34 -0.61 -8.28
CA ASP A 229 2.87 0.59 -7.61
C ASP A 229 3.82 1.08 -6.52
N ILE A 230 4.88 0.33 -6.20
CA ILE A 230 5.77 0.65 -5.09
C ILE A 230 7.18 0.88 -5.63
N ALA A 231 7.74 2.03 -5.31
CA ALA A 231 9.11 2.37 -5.60
C ALA A 231 9.83 2.89 -4.36
N PHE A 232 11.14 2.74 -4.35
CA PHE A 232 11.99 3.26 -3.31
C PHE A 232 13.26 3.89 -3.90
N ALA A 233 13.81 4.86 -3.17
CA ALA A 233 15.10 5.45 -3.49
C ALA A 233 16.19 4.82 -2.60
N PRO A 234 17.21 4.15 -3.18
CA PRO A 234 18.32 3.58 -2.41
C PRO A 234 19.10 4.64 -1.61
N SER A 235 19.20 5.87 -2.12
CA SER A 235 19.91 6.98 -1.49
C SER A 235 19.33 7.42 -0.15
N SER A 236 18.01 7.46 -0.03
CA SER A 236 17.32 8.07 1.12
C SER A 236 16.44 7.09 1.90
N GLY A 237 16.15 5.91 1.33
CA GLY A 237 15.11 5.03 1.85
C GLY A 237 13.70 5.62 1.72
N SER A 238 13.52 6.66 0.90
CA SER A 238 12.19 7.20 0.61
C SER A 238 11.39 6.17 -0.19
N VAL A 239 10.16 5.91 0.26
CA VAL A 239 9.22 5.05 -0.45
C VAL A 239 8.24 5.97 -1.18
N ARG A 240 7.78 5.55 -2.35
CA ARG A 240 6.66 6.19 -3.05
C ARG A 240 5.71 5.12 -3.54
N GLN A 241 4.43 5.29 -3.20
CA GLN A 241 3.35 4.53 -3.79
C GLN A 241 2.67 5.35 -4.90
N PHE A 242 2.55 4.77 -6.09
CA PHE A 242 1.84 5.35 -7.23
C PHE A 242 0.33 5.12 -7.10
N ARG A 243 -0.48 5.99 -7.73
CA ARG A 243 -1.94 5.88 -7.80
C ARG A 243 -2.59 5.87 -6.43
N PHE A 244 -2.17 6.78 -5.55
CA PHE A 244 -2.64 6.86 -4.16
C PHE A 244 -4.01 7.51 -4.04
N VAL A 245 -5.05 6.72 -4.32
CA VAL A 245 -6.47 7.13 -4.29
C VAL A 245 -7.29 6.09 -3.50
N PRO A 246 -8.31 6.52 -2.74
CA PRO A 246 -9.27 5.63 -2.09
C PRO A 246 -9.99 4.73 -3.10
N ASN A 247 -10.40 3.56 -2.64
CA ASN A 247 -11.28 2.69 -3.40
C ASN A 247 -12.72 2.89 -2.93
N TYR A 248 -13.55 3.50 -3.77
CA TYR A 248 -14.99 3.61 -3.52
C TYR A 248 -15.69 2.38 -4.07
N ASP A 249 -16.65 1.85 -3.33
CA ASP A 249 -17.57 0.84 -3.84
C ASP A 249 -18.41 1.45 -4.99
N PRO A 250 -18.50 0.82 -6.18
CA PRO A 250 -19.23 1.38 -7.32
C PRO A 250 -20.72 1.62 -7.05
N ASN A 251 -21.33 0.90 -6.11
CA ASN A 251 -22.77 1.01 -5.84
C ASN A 251 -23.07 2.07 -4.78
N THR A 252 -22.35 2.05 -3.66
CA THR A 252 -22.62 2.95 -2.53
C THR A 252 -21.74 4.20 -2.51
N PHE A 253 -20.61 4.20 -3.25
CA PHE A 253 -19.54 5.19 -3.16
C PHE A 253 -18.99 5.41 -1.74
N LEU A 254 -19.28 4.47 -0.84
CA LEU A 254 -18.75 4.45 0.50
C LEU A 254 -17.37 3.79 0.49
N ILE A 255 -16.51 4.25 1.40
CA ILE A 255 -15.20 3.66 1.66
C ILE A 255 -15.43 2.42 2.52
N GLN A 256 -15.87 1.34 1.88
CA GLN A 256 -16.16 0.09 2.58
C GLN A 256 -14.91 -0.79 2.70
N ASN A 257 -14.79 -1.42 3.87
CA ASN A 257 -14.41 -2.82 4.02
C ASN A 257 -15.54 -3.49 4.82
N LYS A 258 -16.76 -3.40 4.27
CA LYS A 258 -17.94 -4.12 4.72
C LYS A 258 -18.48 -4.88 3.51
N GLY A 259 -18.09 -6.14 3.37
CA GLY A 259 -18.94 -7.14 2.76
C GLY A 259 -20.28 -7.11 3.49
N ASN A 260 -21.34 -7.29 2.72
CA ASN A 260 -22.71 -7.33 3.22
C ASN A 260 -22.82 -8.18 4.50
N ASN A 261 -22.99 -7.52 5.65
CA ASN A 261 -23.51 -8.18 6.84
C ASN A 261 -25.02 -8.38 6.68
N ASN A 262 -25.39 -9.21 5.71
CA ASN A 262 -26.67 -9.92 5.66
C ASN A 262 -26.35 -11.41 5.45
N MET A 263 -25.62 -12.00 6.40
CA MET A 263 -25.59 -13.45 6.59
C MET A 263 -25.94 -13.71 8.05
N HIS A 264 -27.00 -14.49 8.22
CA HIS A 264 -27.63 -14.84 9.48
C HIS A 264 -26.62 -15.27 10.55
N ILE A 265 -26.69 -14.64 11.72
CA ILE A 265 -26.12 -15.23 12.95
C ILE A 265 -27.04 -16.38 13.33
N ASN A 266 -26.80 -17.56 12.78
CA ASN A 266 -27.33 -18.78 13.35
C ASN A 266 -26.44 -19.15 14.52
N ASN A 267 -26.98 -18.97 15.72
CA ASN A 267 -26.44 -19.55 16.94
C ASN A 267 -26.43 -21.09 16.79
N MET A 268 -25.26 -21.66 16.54
CA MET A 268 -24.98 -23.05 16.91
C MET A 268 -23.79 -23.06 17.86
N ASN A 269 -24.12 -23.14 19.14
CA ASN A 269 -23.21 -23.66 20.15
C ASN A 269 -22.97 -25.13 19.81
N ASP A 270 -21.73 -25.49 19.52
CA ASP A 270 -21.25 -26.83 19.84
C ASP A 270 -19.83 -26.74 20.40
N GLY A 271 -19.65 -27.40 21.53
CA GLY A 271 -18.55 -27.15 22.45
C GLY A 271 -17.22 -27.70 21.95
N LEU A 272 -16.14 -26.99 22.29
CA LEU A 272 -14.96 -27.59 22.90
C LEU A 272 -14.04 -26.48 23.46
N ASN A 273 -13.73 -26.61 24.75
CA ASN A 273 -12.62 -26.00 25.51
C ASN A 273 -12.42 -24.48 25.47
N LYS A 274 -13.03 -23.82 26.48
CA LYS A 274 -12.54 -22.56 27.06
C LYS A 274 -11.17 -22.81 27.68
N ASN A 275 -10.11 -22.26 27.08
CA ASN A 275 -8.89 -21.78 27.72
C ASN A 275 -7.98 -21.22 26.61
N ASP A 276 -8.23 -19.97 26.21
CA ASP A 276 -7.22 -19.02 25.76
C ASP A 276 -7.89 -17.67 25.47
N GLU A 277 -7.18 -16.58 25.79
CA GLU A 277 -7.60 -15.18 25.81
C GLU A 277 -7.99 -14.60 24.44
N ASN A 278 -9.07 -15.10 23.84
CA ASN A 278 -9.69 -14.45 22.68
C ASN A 278 -10.64 -13.35 23.16
N VAL A 279 -10.07 -12.19 23.49
CA VAL A 279 -10.84 -10.95 23.47
C VAL A 279 -11.28 -10.73 22.03
N ASN A 280 -12.54 -11.09 21.73
CA ASN A 280 -13.25 -10.67 20.52
C ASN A 280 -13.33 -9.15 20.52
N VAL A 281 -12.25 -8.51 20.05
CA VAL A 281 -12.34 -7.16 19.52
C VAL A 281 -13.15 -7.31 18.25
N ASN A 282 -14.37 -6.78 18.22
CA ASN A 282 -15.16 -6.63 16.99
C ASN A 282 -14.37 -5.76 16.01
N VAL A 283 -13.45 -6.40 15.30
CA VAL A 283 -12.77 -5.84 14.15
C VAL A 283 -13.82 -5.93 13.05
N ASN A 284 -14.61 -4.85 12.89
CA ASN A 284 -15.49 -4.65 11.73
C ASN A 284 -14.62 -4.44 10.48
N TYR A 285 -13.89 -5.47 10.10
CA TYR A 285 -13.04 -5.53 8.93
C TYR A 285 -13.40 -6.83 8.24
N ASP A 286 -13.69 -6.76 6.95
CA ASP A 286 -13.89 -7.96 6.15
C ASP A 286 -12.75 -8.93 6.40
N ALA A 287 -13.10 -10.10 6.96
CA ALA A 287 -12.15 -11.16 7.25
C ALA A 287 -11.38 -11.62 6.00
N ASN A 288 -11.88 -11.26 4.81
CA ASN A 288 -11.39 -11.67 3.51
C ASN A 288 -10.49 -10.64 2.81
N ILE A 289 -10.30 -9.43 3.36
CA ILE A 289 -9.50 -8.37 2.71
C ILE A 289 -8.22 -8.09 3.51
N ILE A 290 -7.08 -8.14 2.83
CA ILE A 290 -5.79 -7.78 3.40
C ILE A 290 -5.73 -6.27 3.68
N PRO A 291 -5.35 -5.82 4.89
CA PRO A 291 -5.42 -4.42 5.26
C PRO A 291 -4.37 -3.52 4.60
N PHE A 292 -3.19 -4.06 4.36
CA PHE A 292 -2.11 -3.40 3.63
C PHE A 292 -1.13 -4.46 3.15
N ARG A 293 -0.35 -4.15 2.11
CA ARG A 293 0.64 -5.09 1.58
C ARG A 293 1.77 -5.32 2.60
N LEU A 294 1.86 -6.52 3.18
CA LEU A 294 3.02 -6.99 3.95
C LEU A 294 3.38 -8.41 3.54
N THR A 295 3.90 -8.52 2.33
CA THR A 295 4.33 -9.79 1.72
C THR A 295 5.58 -10.34 2.36
N GLN A 296 5.94 -11.56 1.97
CA GLN A 296 6.99 -12.30 2.63
C GLN A 296 8.40 -11.72 2.40
N ASN A 297 8.71 -11.16 1.22
CA ASN A 297 10.00 -10.51 1.02
C ASN A 297 10.12 -9.24 1.86
N LEU A 298 9.05 -8.44 1.94
CA LEU A 298 9.01 -7.26 2.80
C LEU A 298 9.16 -7.66 4.27
N LYS A 299 8.47 -8.72 4.70
CA LYS A 299 8.59 -9.25 6.06
C LYS A 299 10.02 -9.66 6.39
N LYS A 300 10.65 -10.46 5.53
CA LYS A 300 12.03 -10.92 5.73
C LYS A 300 13.01 -9.75 5.71
N PHE A 301 12.82 -8.80 4.79
CA PHE A 301 13.62 -7.59 4.69
C PHE A 301 13.55 -6.76 5.97
N PHE A 302 12.36 -6.50 6.49
CA PHE A 302 12.16 -5.69 7.69
C PHE A 302 12.51 -6.37 9.01
N THR A 303 12.59 -7.70 9.02
CA THR A 303 12.76 -8.55 10.21
C THR A 303 11.60 -8.43 11.20
N GLU A 304 11.42 -9.47 12.03
CA GLU A 304 10.35 -9.49 13.04
C GLU A 304 10.50 -8.35 14.06
N ILE A 305 11.73 -7.98 14.41
CA ILE A 305 12.02 -6.90 15.35
C ILE A 305 11.55 -5.54 14.80
N GLY A 306 11.82 -5.28 13.52
CA GLY A 306 11.38 -4.05 12.85
C GLY A 306 9.86 -3.95 12.80
N ILE A 307 9.17 -5.06 12.52
CA ILE A 307 7.71 -5.11 12.41
C ILE A 307 7.04 -4.99 13.79
N ALA A 308 7.51 -5.74 14.78
CA ALA A 308 6.95 -5.71 16.13
C ALA A 308 7.24 -4.39 16.86
N GLY A 309 8.37 -3.74 16.55
CA GLY A 309 8.80 -2.48 17.14
C GLY A 309 8.41 -1.25 16.32
N ILE A 310 9.21 -0.92 15.30
CA ILE A 310 9.10 0.34 14.55
C ILE A 310 7.78 0.42 13.78
N PHE A 311 7.43 -0.62 13.02
CA PHE A 311 6.20 -0.59 12.20
C PHE A 311 4.96 -0.39 13.05
N LYS A 312 4.81 -1.18 14.11
CA LYS A 312 3.71 -1.10 15.07
C LYS A 312 3.61 0.28 15.73
N THR A 313 4.75 0.84 16.16
CA THR A 313 4.78 2.15 16.83
C THR A 313 4.51 3.30 15.87
N VAL A 314 4.90 3.21 14.60
CA VAL A 314 4.55 4.20 13.57
C VAL A 314 3.04 4.24 13.37
N LEU A 315 2.40 3.07 13.22
CA LEU A 315 0.95 2.97 13.06
C LEU A 315 0.18 3.63 14.22
N THR A 316 0.53 3.29 15.45
CA THR A 316 -0.22 3.80 16.63
C THR A 316 0.11 5.24 16.97
N SER A 317 1.34 5.69 16.78
CA SER A 317 1.70 7.11 16.96
C SER A 317 1.11 8.01 15.87
N ALA A 318 1.00 7.53 14.62
CA ALA A 318 0.31 8.24 13.55
C ALA A 318 -1.19 8.37 13.85
N ALA A 319 -1.84 7.29 14.28
CA ALA A 319 -3.24 7.32 14.71
C ALA A 319 -3.46 8.31 15.87
N GLN A 320 -2.62 8.26 16.90
CA GLN A 320 -2.70 9.17 18.05
C GLN A 320 -2.55 10.65 17.65
N ALA A 321 -1.68 10.94 16.67
CA ALA A 321 -1.47 12.31 16.19
C ALA A 321 -2.68 12.89 15.44
N LEU A 322 -3.56 12.03 14.91
CA LEU A 322 -4.72 12.44 14.13
C LEU A 322 -5.99 12.59 14.97
N ILE A 323 -6.02 11.99 16.17
CA ILE A 323 -7.16 12.14 17.09
C ILE A 323 -7.21 13.53 17.73
N SER A 324 -6.06 14.08 18.15
CA SER A 324 -6.08 15.34 18.91
C SER A 324 -6.65 16.53 18.13
N PRO A 325 -6.38 16.74 16.82
CA PRO A 325 -6.96 17.83 16.06
C PRO A 325 -8.22 17.40 15.28
N LYS A 326 -9.21 16.78 15.95
CA LYS A 326 -10.43 16.22 15.30
C LYS A 326 -11.06 17.19 14.30
N ILE A 327 -11.38 18.41 14.71
CA ILE A 327 -12.07 19.41 13.86
C ILE A 327 -11.24 19.74 12.61
N THR A 328 -9.92 19.94 12.77
CA THR A 328 -9.03 20.26 11.65
C THR A 328 -8.93 19.09 10.67
N LEU A 329 -8.84 17.86 11.18
CA LEU A 329 -8.82 16.66 10.35
C LEU A 329 -10.12 16.51 9.56
N PHE A 330 -11.27 16.63 10.23
CA PHE A 330 -12.59 16.58 9.58
C PHE A 330 -12.71 17.63 8.47
N ASN A 331 -12.31 18.88 8.73
CA ASN A 331 -12.36 19.94 7.72
C ASN A 331 -11.49 19.64 6.50
N TYR A 332 -10.27 19.11 6.70
CA TYR A 332 -9.39 18.72 5.60
C TYR A 332 -9.96 17.54 4.81
N MET A 333 -10.47 16.52 5.50
CA MET A 333 -11.05 15.34 4.88
C MET A 333 -12.32 15.69 4.10
N ASN A 334 -13.28 16.40 4.70
CA ASN A 334 -14.53 16.80 4.06
C ASN A 334 -14.29 17.57 2.77
N LEU A 335 -13.34 18.52 2.77
CA LEU A 335 -13.02 19.29 1.57
C LEU A 335 -12.46 18.40 0.45
N ILE A 336 -11.47 17.57 0.75
CA ILE A 336 -10.79 16.74 -0.25
C ILE A 336 -11.70 15.63 -0.78
N PHE A 337 -12.43 14.94 0.11
CA PHE A 337 -13.35 13.87 -0.28
C PHE A 337 -14.54 14.38 -1.07
N ARG A 338 -15.09 15.56 -0.73
CA ARG A 338 -16.16 16.18 -1.51
C ARG A 338 -15.70 16.48 -2.92
N ASP A 339 -14.55 17.12 -3.07
CA ASP A 339 -14.00 17.47 -4.39
C ASP A 339 -13.64 16.24 -5.23
N ASP A 340 -13.32 15.13 -4.59
CA ASP A 340 -13.09 13.85 -5.27
C ASP A 340 -14.40 13.14 -5.66
N LEU A 341 -15.40 13.11 -4.78
CA LEU A 341 -16.70 12.49 -5.02
C LEU A 341 -17.56 13.24 -6.04
N LEU A 342 -17.42 14.57 -6.15
CA LEU A 342 -18.06 15.37 -7.20
C LEU A 342 -17.71 14.91 -8.63
N GLN A 343 -16.62 14.16 -8.78
CA GLN A 343 -16.23 13.58 -10.06
C GLN A 343 -17.10 12.37 -10.46
N TYR A 344 -17.72 11.72 -9.49
CA TYR A 344 -18.49 10.49 -9.64
C TYR A 344 -19.99 10.71 -9.44
N LEU A 345 -20.35 11.58 -8.49
CA LEU A 345 -21.72 11.83 -8.03
C LEU A 345 -22.11 13.29 -8.26
N LYS A 346 -23.37 13.51 -8.67
CA LYS A 346 -23.97 14.85 -8.79
C LYS A 346 -24.84 15.20 -7.59
N ASP A 347 -25.55 14.22 -7.04
CA ASP A 347 -26.49 14.39 -5.93
C ASP A 347 -25.98 13.68 -4.66
N ASN A 348 -26.48 14.07 -3.48
CA ASN A 348 -26.16 13.50 -2.16
C ASN A 348 -24.67 13.46 -1.75
N VAL A 349 -23.82 14.23 -2.45
CA VAL A 349 -22.37 14.24 -2.23
C VAL A 349 -22.03 14.60 -0.79
N ILE A 350 -22.74 15.56 -0.18
CA ILE A 350 -22.45 16.03 1.18
C ILE A 350 -22.66 14.91 2.20
N GLU A 351 -23.80 14.25 2.17
CA GLU A 351 -24.13 13.16 3.11
C GLU A 351 -23.16 11.98 2.95
N ILE A 352 -22.84 11.60 1.71
CA ILE A 352 -21.87 10.54 1.41
C ILE A 352 -20.47 10.93 1.86
N THR A 353 -20.09 12.21 1.76
CA THR A 353 -18.79 12.67 2.27
C THR A 353 -18.71 12.59 3.79
N GLU A 354 -19.75 13.02 4.50
CA GLU A 354 -19.77 13.01 5.96
C GLU A 354 -19.72 11.59 6.52
N THR A 355 -20.50 10.68 5.93
CA THR A 355 -20.46 9.25 6.28
C THR A 355 -19.08 8.63 6.01
N ASN A 356 -18.46 8.92 4.87
CA ASN A 356 -17.11 8.44 4.57
C ASN A 356 -16.04 8.97 5.54
N VAL A 357 -16.10 10.25 5.89
CA VAL A 357 -15.17 10.86 6.85
C VAL A 357 -15.38 10.27 8.24
N GLN A 358 -16.63 9.97 8.63
CA GLN A 358 -16.92 9.29 9.88
C GLN A 358 -16.35 7.86 9.91
N ILE A 359 -16.49 7.08 8.83
CA ILE A 359 -15.90 5.73 8.71
C ILE A 359 -14.37 5.80 8.85
N ILE A 360 -13.72 6.76 8.18
CA ILE A 360 -12.28 6.99 8.27
C ILE A 360 -11.88 7.32 9.71
N TYR A 361 -12.62 8.21 10.36
CA TYR A 361 -12.33 8.60 11.74
C TYR A 361 -12.48 7.42 12.71
N GLU A 362 -13.49 6.58 12.52
CA GLU A 362 -13.65 5.34 13.31
C GLU A 362 -12.47 4.38 13.14
N LYS A 363 -11.95 4.21 11.92
CA LYS A 363 -10.72 3.41 11.68
C LYS A 363 -9.51 4.00 12.42
N ILE A 364 -9.32 5.31 12.38
CA ILE A 364 -8.24 6.00 13.11
C ILE A 364 -8.42 5.79 14.63
N PHE A 365 -9.65 5.92 15.12
CA PHE A 365 -9.98 5.76 16.53
C PHE A 365 -9.76 4.33 17.04
N GLN A 366 -10.06 3.31 16.23
CA GLN A 366 -9.79 1.91 16.55
C GLN A 366 -8.28 1.60 16.62
N MET A 367 -7.49 2.20 15.72
CA MET A 367 -6.05 2.00 15.69
C MET A 367 -5.31 2.75 16.80
N ALA A 368 -5.90 3.83 17.30
CA ALA A 368 -5.30 4.61 18.34
C ALA A 368 -5.25 3.86 19.68
N PRO A 369 -4.18 4.10 20.45
CA PRO A 369 -3.98 3.46 21.74
C PRO A 369 -5.07 3.86 22.74
N LYS A 370 -5.89 2.90 23.18
CA LYS A 370 -6.72 3.07 24.38
C LYS A 370 -5.88 2.74 25.60
N LEU A 371 -5.70 3.71 26.50
CA LEU A 371 -5.03 3.45 27.77
C LEU A 371 -5.98 2.67 28.67
N SER A 372 -5.72 1.38 28.79
CA SER A 372 -6.34 0.47 29.75
C SER A 372 -5.21 -0.22 30.50
N LEU A 373 -5.33 -0.33 31.83
CA LEU A 373 -4.28 -0.91 32.70
C LEU A 373 -3.90 -2.35 32.31
N ASP A 374 -4.87 -3.14 31.82
CA ASP A 374 -4.68 -4.59 31.64
C ASP A 374 -4.23 -5.01 30.24
N LYS A 375 -4.25 -4.10 29.25
CA LYS A 375 -4.03 -4.47 27.84
C LYS A 375 -2.86 -3.71 27.22
N PRO A 376 -1.99 -4.39 26.45
CA PRO A 376 -0.96 -3.71 25.70
C PRO A 376 -1.59 -2.72 24.71
N VAL A 377 -1.05 -1.51 24.72
CA VAL A 377 -1.50 -0.32 23.99
C VAL A 377 -1.71 -0.54 22.48
N ASN A 378 -1.05 -1.53 21.89
CA ASN A 378 -0.95 -1.72 20.45
C ASN A 378 -1.61 -3.03 19.94
N ILE A 379 -2.65 -3.57 20.61
CA ILE A 379 -3.30 -4.83 20.19
C ILE A 379 -3.89 -4.72 18.78
N TYR A 380 -4.61 -3.64 18.48
CA TYR A 380 -5.27 -3.50 17.18
C TYR A 380 -4.27 -3.51 16.02
N ALA A 381 -3.20 -2.73 16.12
CA ALA A 381 -2.13 -2.73 15.14
C ALA A 381 -1.44 -4.11 15.03
N LYS A 382 -1.30 -4.86 16.14
CA LYS A 382 -0.77 -6.23 16.11
C LYS A 382 -1.69 -7.15 15.30
N ASN A 383 -2.99 -7.06 15.51
CA ASN A 383 -3.99 -7.88 14.81
C ASN A 383 -4.02 -7.55 13.32
N LEU A 384 -3.96 -6.27 12.93
CA LEU A 384 -3.86 -5.87 11.53
C LEU A 384 -2.60 -6.43 10.84
N ILE A 385 -1.45 -6.39 11.53
CA ILE A 385 -0.22 -6.98 11.02
C ILE A 385 -0.37 -8.51 10.87
N LYS A 386 -1.06 -9.18 11.82
CA LYS A 386 -1.33 -10.62 11.74
C LYS A 386 -2.22 -10.95 10.54
N LEU A 387 -3.27 -10.16 10.30
CA LEU A 387 -4.14 -10.30 9.12
C LEU A 387 -3.36 -10.06 7.82
N ALA A 388 -2.52 -9.03 7.76
CA ALA A 388 -1.71 -8.73 6.59
C ALA A 388 -0.69 -9.83 6.23
N ARG A 389 -0.35 -10.69 7.19
CA ARG A 389 0.61 -11.80 7.07
C ARG A 389 -0.06 -13.15 6.82
N ASN A 390 -1.38 -13.23 6.87
CA ASN A 390 -2.07 -14.51 6.75
C ASN A 390 -1.89 -15.05 5.33
N GLU A 391 -1.32 -16.25 5.21
CA GLU A 391 -1.02 -16.87 3.92
C GLU A 391 -2.30 -17.21 3.15
N ASN A 392 -3.38 -17.56 3.85
CA ASN A 392 -4.68 -17.84 3.24
C ASN A 392 -5.25 -16.61 2.55
N LEU A 393 -5.15 -15.44 3.19
CA LEU A 393 -5.62 -14.18 2.61
C LEU A 393 -4.74 -13.73 1.44
N LEU A 394 -3.43 -13.97 1.53
CA LEU A 394 -2.48 -13.67 0.44
C LEU A 394 -2.70 -14.57 -0.78
N ALA A 395 -3.04 -15.83 -0.56
CA ALA A 395 -3.36 -16.79 -1.62
C ALA A 395 -4.65 -16.43 -2.36
N ASN A 396 -5.64 -15.87 -1.65
CA ASN A 396 -6.92 -15.45 -2.23
C ASN A 396 -6.83 -14.17 -3.07
N GLN A 397 -5.71 -13.44 -3.03
CA GLN A 397 -5.53 -12.24 -3.86
C GLN A 397 -5.39 -12.57 -5.34
N HIS A 398 -5.81 -11.63 -6.19
CA HIS A 398 -5.63 -11.76 -7.62
C HIS A 398 -4.12 -11.90 -7.97
N PRO A 399 -3.70 -12.89 -8.78
CA PRO A 399 -2.29 -13.15 -9.11
C PRO A 399 -1.50 -11.93 -9.65
N LYS A 400 -2.12 -11.03 -10.42
CA LYS A 400 -1.55 -9.75 -10.88
C LYS A 400 -1.01 -8.83 -9.78
N ILE A 401 -1.37 -9.07 -8.52
CA ILE A 401 -0.85 -8.35 -7.36
C ILE A 401 0.53 -8.88 -6.93
N TYR A 402 0.88 -10.11 -7.34
CA TYR A 402 2.07 -10.83 -6.95
C TYR A 402 2.20 -10.90 -5.43
N SER A 403 1.27 -11.60 -4.78
CA SER A 403 1.23 -11.72 -3.31
C SER A 403 2.44 -12.47 -2.74
N TRP A 404 3.14 -13.27 -3.55
CA TRP A 404 4.35 -13.99 -3.17
C TRP A 404 5.61 -13.11 -3.05
N PHE A 405 5.62 -11.90 -3.66
CA PHE A 405 6.77 -11.01 -3.61
C PHE A 405 6.69 -10.04 -2.43
#